data_AF-A0A7Y2Y018-F1
#
_entry.id   AF-A0A7Y2Y018-F1
#
_cell.length_a   1.000
_cell.length_b   1.000
_cell.length_c   1.000
_cell.angle_alpha   90.00
_cell.angle_beta   90.00
_cell.angle_gamma   90.00
#
_symmetry.space_group_name_H-M   'P 1'
#
loop_
_entity.id
_entity.type
_entity.pdbx_description
1 polymer ?
#
loop_
_entity_poly.entity_id
_entity_poly.type
_entity_poly.pdbx_seq_one_letter_code
_entity_poly.pdbx_strand_id
1 'polypeptide(L)'
;MLRVMVQTKSLISTLALPSRPGFNRALLVSPQHCLLMALPDGSAVFCRARHLAEETRLASFAKGREAIRYYLLLPEHGALISEGWCSEGFYPGAQAMALMNAVERCRAVAAAPRLKDRKPLAGCGPRARRILTREDVQRTFGNGALAFTNADQPERISPDEISIIPSAVSNQRFAEACESISF
;
A
#
# COMPACT_ATOMS: atom_id res chain seq x y z
N MET A 1 -14.58 11.23 0.27
CA MET A 1 -15.09 9.86 0.51
C MET A 1 -13.96 8.87 0.27
N LEU A 2 -13.29 8.41 1.34
CA LEU A 2 -12.26 7.39 1.27
C LEU A 2 -12.93 6.05 0.93
N ARG A 3 -12.43 5.34 -0.08
CA ARG A 3 -13.05 4.09 -0.53
C ARG A 3 -12.15 2.93 -0.12
N VAL A 4 -12.49 2.30 0.99
CA VAL A 4 -11.77 1.14 1.53
C VAL A 4 -12.05 -0.06 0.65
N MET A 5 -11.00 -0.79 0.26
CA MET A 5 -11.19 -1.97 -0.56
C MET A 5 -10.37 -3.18 -0.08
N VAL A 6 -11.12 -4.27 0.10
CA VAL A 6 -10.69 -5.67 -0.03
C VAL A 6 -9.76 -6.18 1.06
N GLN A 7 -10.33 -7.15 1.77
CA GLN A 7 -9.67 -8.03 2.70
C GLN A 7 -9.22 -9.29 1.96
N THR A 8 -7.93 -9.62 2.03
CA THR A 8 -7.41 -10.90 1.51
C THR A 8 -6.63 -11.60 2.60
N LYS A 9 -7.03 -12.83 2.92
CA LYS A 9 -6.32 -13.68 3.88
C LYS A 9 -5.33 -14.53 3.07
N SER A 10 -4.03 -14.34 3.29
CA SER A 10 -3.02 -15.10 2.57
C SER A 10 -1.75 -15.31 3.38
N LEU A 11 -1.20 -16.53 3.33
CA LEU A 11 0.10 -16.91 3.88
C LEU A 11 1.19 -16.44 2.91
N ILE A 12 1.60 -15.18 3.00
CA ILE A 12 2.63 -14.64 2.11
C ILE A 12 3.75 -14.02 2.93
N SER A 13 4.97 -14.11 2.40
CA SER A 13 6.13 -13.32 2.82
C SER A 13 5.70 -11.90 3.16
N THR A 14 5.81 -11.57 4.44
CA THR A 14 5.46 -10.27 4.99
C THR A 14 6.74 -9.63 5.47
N LEU A 15 6.82 -8.30 5.47
CA LEU A 15 7.92 -7.58 6.09
C LEU A 15 7.46 -6.88 7.35
N ALA A 16 8.31 -6.93 8.36
CA ALA A 16 8.14 -6.27 9.63
C ALA A 16 9.05 -5.04 9.71
N LEU A 17 8.43 -3.92 10.06
CA LEU A 17 9.12 -2.75 10.60
C LEU A 17 9.11 -2.85 12.13
N PRO A 18 10.17 -2.40 12.81
CA PRO A 18 10.19 -2.39 14.26
C PRO A 18 9.04 -1.54 14.82
N SER A 19 8.63 -1.83 16.06
CA SER A 19 7.67 -0.97 16.77
C SER A 19 8.27 0.42 16.99
N ARG A 20 7.44 1.46 16.90
CA ARG A 20 7.80 2.82 17.30
C ARG A 20 7.43 3.06 18.77
N PRO A 21 8.12 3.97 19.49
CA PRO A 21 7.67 4.42 20.79
C PRO A 21 6.19 4.84 20.75
N GLY A 22 5.37 4.33 21.68
CA GLY A 22 3.92 4.53 21.69
C GLY A 22 3.10 3.51 20.88
N PHE A 23 3.75 2.58 20.17
CA PHE A 23 3.10 1.49 19.43
C PHE A 23 3.58 0.13 19.94
N ASN A 24 2.61 -0.76 20.22
CA ASN A 24 2.89 -2.06 20.83
C ASN A 24 3.13 -3.18 19.81
N ARG A 25 3.12 -2.88 18.51
CA ARG A 25 3.21 -3.87 17.44
C ARG A 25 4.09 -3.39 16.30
N ALA A 26 4.73 -4.35 15.64
CA ALA A 26 5.43 -4.15 14.39
C ALA A 26 4.42 -3.93 13.25
N LEU A 27 4.71 -3.02 12.32
CA LEU A 27 3.92 -2.90 11.11
C LEU A 27 4.28 -4.04 10.16
N LEU A 28 3.26 -4.77 9.72
CA LEU A 28 3.36 -5.89 8.78
C LEU A 28 2.86 -5.47 7.39
N VAL A 29 3.73 -5.56 6.38
CA VAL A 29 3.42 -5.14 5.01
C VAL A 29 3.81 -6.16 3.95
N SER A 30 3.19 -6.04 2.77
CA SER A 30 3.61 -6.79 1.57
C SER A 30 5.01 -6.36 1.11
N PRO A 31 5.81 -7.23 0.48
CA PRO A 31 7.12 -6.88 -0.09
C PRO A 31 7.09 -5.72 -1.09
N GLN A 32 5.96 -5.57 -1.78
CA GLN A 32 5.78 -4.51 -2.77
C GLN A 32 5.26 -3.19 -2.18
N HIS A 33 4.88 -3.17 -0.89
CA HIS A 33 4.37 -1.99 -0.21
C HIS A 33 5.49 -0.98 0.00
N CYS A 34 5.24 0.31 -0.24
CA CYS A 34 6.25 1.34 -0.04
C CYS A 34 6.10 2.05 1.30
N LEU A 35 7.23 2.45 1.87
CA LEU A 35 7.34 3.27 3.07
C LEU A 35 7.88 4.64 2.70
N LEU A 36 7.44 5.66 3.43
CA LEU A 36 7.88 7.02 3.23
C LEU A 36 9.23 7.26 3.94
N MET A 37 10.22 7.65 3.14
CA MET A 37 11.58 7.96 3.59
C MET A 37 11.91 9.40 3.24
N ALA A 38 12.78 10.03 4.03
CA ALA A 38 13.40 11.31 3.72
C ALA A 38 14.80 11.10 3.15
N LEU A 39 15.15 11.98 2.21
CA LEU A 39 16.50 12.22 1.74
C LEU A 39 17.10 13.44 2.45
N PRO A 40 18.42 13.68 2.37
CA PRO A 40 19.08 14.77 3.09
C PRO A 40 18.65 16.17 2.64
N ASP A 41 18.14 16.27 1.40
CA ASP A 41 17.58 17.51 0.84
C ASP A 41 16.16 17.82 1.36
N GLY A 42 15.65 17.01 2.29
CA GLY A 42 14.29 17.14 2.85
C GLY A 42 13.20 16.56 1.96
N SER A 43 13.53 16.06 0.76
CA SER A 43 12.54 15.45 -0.12
C SER A 43 12.07 14.10 0.43
N ALA A 44 10.77 13.83 0.26
CA ALA A 44 10.17 12.56 0.63
C ALA A 44 10.10 11.62 -0.57
N VAL A 45 10.45 10.35 -0.37
CA VAL A 45 10.46 9.30 -1.39
C VAL A 45 9.81 8.02 -0.88
N PHE A 46 9.31 7.22 -1.79
CA PHE A 46 8.79 5.89 -1.47
C PHE A 46 9.87 4.82 -1.64
N CYS A 47 10.02 3.94 -0.65
CA CYS A 47 10.93 2.80 -0.70
C CYS A 47 10.16 1.50 -0.48
N ARG A 48 10.29 0.55 -1.41
CA ARG A 48 9.64 -0.76 -1.25
C ARG A 48 10.20 -1.49 -0.04
N ALA A 49 9.31 -2.09 0.76
CA ALA A 49 9.69 -2.85 1.94
C ALA A 49 10.71 -3.95 1.63
N ARG A 50 10.55 -4.65 0.51
CA ARG A 50 11.54 -5.64 0.04
C ARG A 50 12.94 -5.05 -0.10
N HIS A 51 13.09 -3.92 -0.79
CA HIS A 51 14.39 -3.30 -1.01
C HIS A 51 15.00 -2.84 0.32
N LEU A 52 14.18 -2.33 1.24
CA LEU A 52 14.64 -1.96 2.57
C LEU A 52 15.17 -3.17 3.35
N ALA A 53 14.54 -4.33 3.26
CA ALA A 53 15.01 -5.51 3.98
C ALA A 53 16.19 -6.23 3.31
N GLU A 54 16.30 -6.15 1.99
CA GLU A 54 17.42 -6.73 1.25
C GLU A 54 18.68 -5.86 1.36
N GLU A 55 18.54 -4.52 1.32
CA GLU A 55 19.67 -3.58 1.21
C GLU A 55 19.99 -2.82 2.49
N THR A 56 19.11 -2.87 3.51
CA THR A 56 19.26 -2.10 4.74
C THR A 56 18.91 -2.92 5.97
N ARG A 57 19.09 -2.34 7.16
CA ARG A 57 18.62 -2.92 8.44
C ARG A 57 17.28 -2.34 8.91
N LEU A 58 16.61 -1.55 8.07
CA LEU A 58 15.42 -0.80 8.44
C LEU A 58 14.12 -1.62 8.37
N ALA A 59 14.14 -2.77 7.68
CA ALA A 59 13.03 -3.71 7.61
C ALA A 59 13.55 -5.15 7.63
N SER A 60 12.69 -6.12 7.95
CA SER A 60 13.05 -7.53 8.02
C SER A 60 11.93 -8.43 7.49
N PHE A 61 12.27 -9.62 6.98
CA PHE A 61 11.28 -10.60 6.57
C PHE A 61 10.62 -11.28 7.77
N ALA A 62 9.31 -11.13 7.91
CA ALA A 62 8.49 -11.84 8.89
C ALA A 62 8.19 -13.26 8.39
N LYS A 63 8.81 -14.27 9.00
CA LYS A 63 8.58 -15.69 8.68
C LYS A 63 7.38 -16.23 9.47
N GLY A 64 6.60 -17.13 8.84
CA GLY A 64 5.55 -17.91 9.51
C GLY A 64 4.35 -17.11 10.02
N ARG A 65 4.04 -15.94 9.43
CA ARG A 65 2.90 -15.12 9.82
C ARG A 65 1.74 -15.31 8.84
N GLU A 66 0.57 -15.62 9.38
CA GLU A 66 -0.69 -15.45 8.66
C GLU A 66 -1.14 -14.01 8.83
N ALA A 67 -1.41 -13.32 7.73
CA ALA A 67 -1.81 -11.92 7.74
C ALA A 67 -3.07 -11.70 6.91
N ILE A 68 -3.88 -10.76 7.39
CA ILE A 68 -4.97 -10.19 6.62
C ILE A 68 -4.43 -8.92 5.96
N ARG A 69 -4.55 -8.84 4.63
CA ARG A 69 -4.19 -7.65 3.86
C ARG A 69 -5.39 -6.76 3.67
N TYR A 70 -5.14 -5.46 3.81
CA TYR A 70 -6.08 -4.40 3.51
C TYR A 70 -5.48 -3.52 2.42
N TYR A 71 -6.28 -3.14 1.41
CA TYR A 71 -5.91 -2.12 0.43
C TYR A 71 -6.71 -0.85 0.68
N LEU A 72 -6.02 0.26 0.89
CA LEU A 72 -6.66 1.55 1.19
C LEU A 72 -6.54 2.47 -0.02
N LEU A 73 -7.58 2.51 -0.86
CA LEU A 73 -7.63 3.35 -2.04
C LEU A 73 -8.09 4.76 -1.65
N LEU A 74 -7.19 5.72 -1.81
CA LEU A 74 -7.43 7.13 -1.53
C LEU A 74 -8.06 7.83 -2.75
N PRO A 75 -8.85 8.90 -2.57
CA PRO A 75 -9.35 9.73 -3.67
C PRO A 75 -8.21 10.28 -4.54
N GLU A 76 -7.14 10.72 -3.88
CA GLU A 76 -5.85 11.07 -4.49
C GLU A 76 -4.78 10.22 -3.85
N HIS A 77 -3.85 9.70 -4.66
CA HIS A 77 -2.77 8.87 -4.14
C HIS A 77 -1.93 9.65 -3.12
N GLY A 78 -1.67 9.05 -1.96
CA GLY A 78 -1.01 9.70 -0.83
C GLY A 78 -0.36 8.70 0.12
N ALA A 79 0.17 9.22 1.22
CA ALA A 79 0.67 8.42 2.34
C ALA A 79 -0.42 8.20 3.40
N LEU A 80 -0.26 7.15 4.20
CA LEU A 80 -1.11 6.76 5.33
C LEU A 80 -0.22 6.45 6.54
N ILE A 81 -0.74 6.70 7.74
CA ILE A 81 -0.05 6.35 8.98
C ILE A 81 -0.63 5.06 9.54
N SER A 82 0.22 4.04 9.69
CA SER A 82 -0.13 2.73 10.24
C SER A 82 0.92 2.29 11.26
N GLU A 83 0.51 1.96 12.49
CA GLU A 83 1.43 1.61 13.59
C GLU A 83 2.57 2.62 13.77
N GLY A 84 2.27 3.90 13.54
CA GLY A 84 3.20 5.01 13.64
C GLY A 84 4.10 5.23 12.43
N TRP A 85 4.04 4.38 11.39
CA TRP A 85 4.85 4.52 10.18
C TRP A 85 4.05 5.14 9.03
N CYS A 86 4.66 6.08 8.31
CA CYS A 86 4.11 6.58 7.05
C CYS A 86 4.39 5.60 5.92
N SER A 87 3.35 5.16 5.23
CA SER A 87 3.42 4.19 4.13
C SER A 87 2.50 4.57 2.98
N GLU A 88 2.75 4.02 1.81
CA GLU A 88 1.98 4.29 0.59
C GLU A 88 0.51 3.84 0.77
N GLY A 89 -0.44 4.68 0.35
CA GLY A 89 -1.79 4.24 0.05
C GLY A 89 -1.82 3.22 -1.08
N PHE A 90 -2.96 2.58 -1.33
CA PHE A 90 -3.05 1.63 -2.42
C PHE A 90 -2.99 2.34 -3.78
N TYR A 91 -1.92 2.10 -4.55
CA TYR A 91 -1.85 2.50 -5.96
C TYR A 91 -2.23 1.32 -6.88
N PRO A 92 -3.33 1.41 -7.64
CA PRO A 92 -3.86 0.33 -8.48
C PRO A 92 -3.08 0.16 -9.80
N GLY A 93 -1.74 0.12 -9.74
CA GLY A 93 -0.86 -0.15 -10.87
C GLY A 93 -1.02 -1.57 -11.44
N ALA A 94 -0.50 -1.80 -12.65
CA ALA A 94 -0.61 -3.10 -13.33
C ALA A 94 -0.17 -4.30 -12.45
N GLN A 95 0.95 -4.18 -11.73
CA GLN A 95 1.40 -5.22 -10.80
C GLN A 95 0.45 -5.42 -9.60
N ALA A 96 -0.09 -4.34 -9.05
CA ALA A 96 -1.01 -4.40 -7.92
C ALA A 96 -2.34 -5.06 -8.33
N MET A 97 -2.86 -4.70 -9.51
CA MET A 97 -4.07 -5.29 -10.08
C MET A 97 -3.87 -6.76 -10.48
N ALA A 98 -2.67 -7.15 -10.92
CA ALA A 98 -2.34 -8.55 -11.24
C ALA A 98 -2.27 -9.46 -10.00
N LEU A 99 -1.96 -8.89 -8.83
CA LEU A 99 -1.96 -9.61 -7.55
C LEU A 99 -3.37 -9.80 -6.97
N MET A 100 -4.37 -9.10 -7.53
CA MET A 100 -5.76 -9.20 -7.10
C MET A 100 -6.49 -10.30 -7.85
N ASN A 101 -7.34 -11.06 -7.16
CA ASN A 101 -8.27 -11.97 -7.82
C ASN A 101 -9.44 -11.21 -8.48
N ALA A 102 -10.28 -11.90 -9.25
CA ALA A 102 -11.36 -11.27 -10.02
C ALA A 102 -12.34 -10.45 -9.15
N VAL A 103 -12.75 -10.99 -8.00
CA VAL A 103 -13.65 -10.32 -7.06
C VAL A 103 -13.02 -9.04 -6.51
N GLU A 104 -11.73 -9.08 -6.21
CA GLU A 104 -10.97 -7.95 -5.70
C GLU A 104 -10.84 -6.84 -6.75
N ARG A 105 -10.54 -7.20 -8.01
CA ARG A 105 -10.49 -6.25 -9.11
C ARG A 105 -11.85 -5.58 -9.36
N CYS A 106 -12.95 -6.32 -9.27
CA CYS A 106 -14.28 -5.75 -9.41
C CYS A 106 -14.64 -4.80 -8.28
N ARG A 107 -14.29 -5.16 -7.04
CA ARG A 107 -14.44 -4.24 -5.90
C ARG A 107 -13.61 -2.97 -6.14
N ALA A 108 -12.47 -3.06 -6.85
CA ALA A 108 -11.60 -1.92 -7.11
C ALA A 108 -12.24 -0.97 -8.09
N VAL A 109 -12.79 -1.54 -9.15
CA VAL A 109 -13.56 -0.82 -10.16
C VAL A 109 -14.84 -0.24 -9.56
N ALA A 110 -15.55 -0.94 -8.68
CA ALA A 110 -16.71 -0.40 -7.99
C ALA A 110 -16.33 0.77 -7.07
N ALA A 111 -15.22 0.62 -6.34
CA ALA A 111 -14.63 1.66 -5.52
C ALA A 111 -14.02 2.80 -6.35
N ALA A 112 -13.62 2.60 -7.60
CA ALA A 112 -13.12 3.69 -8.43
C ALA A 112 -13.41 3.36 -9.89
N PRO A 113 -14.59 3.75 -10.41
CA PRO A 113 -15.02 3.39 -11.76
C PRO A 113 -14.04 3.78 -12.86
N ARG A 114 -13.24 4.83 -12.62
CA ARG A 114 -12.19 5.29 -13.53
C ARG A 114 -11.00 4.31 -13.66
N LEU A 115 -10.92 3.28 -12.81
CA LEU A 115 -9.94 2.20 -12.94
C LEU A 115 -10.28 1.19 -14.04
N LYS A 116 -11.49 1.24 -14.63
CA LYS A 116 -11.87 0.40 -15.77
C LYS A 116 -10.88 0.49 -16.94
N ASP A 117 -10.30 1.67 -17.14
CA ASP A 117 -9.35 1.91 -18.23
C ASP A 117 -7.95 1.34 -17.95
N ARG A 118 -7.78 0.56 -16.86
CA ARG A 118 -6.51 -0.01 -16.37
C ARG A 118 -5.39 1.01 -16.16
N LYS A 119 -5.72 2.30 -16.10
CA LYS A 119 -4.78 3.39 -15.92
C LYS A 119 -4.96 3.98 -14.51
N PRO A 120 -3.99 3.78 -13.60
CA PRO A 120 -4.08 4.33 -12.24
C PRO A 120 -4.26 5.85 -12.24
N LEU A 121 -3.62 6.53 -13.20
CA LEU A 121 -3.68 7.97 -13.39
C LEU A 121 -5.12 8.47 -13.56
N ALA A 122 -5.98 7.69 -14.21
CA ALA A 122 -7.39 8.04 -14.39
C ALA A 122 -8.20 7.91 -13.08
N GLY A 123 -7.78 7.02 -12.16
CA GLY A 123 -8.51 6.70 -10.94
C GLY A 123 -8.10 7.50 -9.71
N CYS A 124 -6.79 7.60 -9.43
CA CYS A 124 -6.25 8.17 -8.19
C CYS A 124 -5.17 9.24 -8.43
N GLY A 125 -5.00 9.70 -9.68
CA GLY A 125 -3.97 10.67 -10.04
C GLY A 125 -2.55 10.09 -10.07
N PRO A 126 -1.52 10.94 -10.23
CA PRO A 126 -0.13 10.51 -10.21
C PRO A 126 0.26 10.00 -8.82
N ARG A 127 1.32 9.18 -8.72
CA ARG A 127 1.85 8.83 -7.40
C ARG A 127 2.33 10.08 -6.69
N ALA A 128 1.88 10.26 -5.46
CA ALA A 128 2.35 11.30 -4.53
C ALA A 128 3.87 11.50 -4.52
N ARG A 129 4.65 10.41 -4.51
CA ARG A 129 6.11 10.45 -4.45
C ARG A 129 6.71 9.46 -5.43
N ARG A 130 7.93 9.76 -5.88
CA ARG A 130 8.73 8.83 -6.68
C ARG A 130 9.13 7.62 -5.83
N ILE A 131 9.26 6.46 -6.47
CA ILE A 131 9.73 5.24 -5.83
C ILE A 131 11.22 5.08 -6.13
N LEU A 132 12.04 4.88 -5.11
CA LEU A 132 13.46 4.57 -5.29
C LEU A 132 13.65 3.16 -5.84
N THR A 133 14.59 3.02 -6.76
CA THR A 133 15.05 1.72 -7.23
C THR A 133 15.80 0.99 -6.12
N ARG A 134 16.03 -0.32 -6.29
CA ARG A 134 16.83 -1.10 -5.34
C ARG A 134 18.24 -0.51 -5.19
N GLU A 135 18.87 -0.18 -6.31
CA GLU A 135 20.22 0.42 -6.33
C GLU A 135 20.25 1.79 -5.64
N ASP A 136 19.22 2.63 -5.86
CA ASP A 136 19.13 3.92 -5.17
C ASP A 136 18.96 3.75 -3.65
N VAL A 137 18.18 2.77 -3.20
CA VAL A 137 18.04 2.46 -1.76
C VAL A 137 19.39 2.04 -1.18
N GLN A 138 20.09 1.11 -1.83
CA GLN A 138 21.40 0.64 -1.40
C GLN A 138 22.41 1.80 -1.30
N ARG A 139 22.52 2.60 -2.37
CA ARG A 139 23.44 3.74 -2.45
C ARG A 139 23.15 4.79 -1.37
N THR A 140 21.87 5.16 -1.23
CA THR A 140 21.47 6.22 -0.29
C THR A 140 21.63 5.77 1.15
N PHE A 141 21.27 4.53 1.48
CA PHE A 141 21.45 3.98 2.82
C PHE A 141 22.94 3.81 3.17
N GLY A 142 23.77 3.34 2.23
CA GLY A 142 25.22 3.20 2.44
C GLY A 142 25.91 4.51 2.79
N ASN A 143 25.39 5.63 2.30
CA ASN A 143 25.87 6.99 2.60
C ASN A 143 25.24 7.61 3.86
N GLY A 144 24.43 6.86 4.61
CA GLY A 144 23.71 7.37 5.79
C GLY A 144 22.60 8.38 5.48
N ALA A 145 22.19 8.47 4.21
CA ALA A 145 21.33 9.53 3.69
C ALA A 145 19.84 9.15 3.63
N LEU A 146 19.44 7.99 4.17
CA LEU A 146 18.07 7.48 4.10
C LEU A 146 17.50 7.29 5.50
N ALA A 147 16.45 8.05 5.84
CA ALA A 147 15.79 7.99 7.14
C ALA A 147 14.27 7.90 6.99
N PHE A 148 13.59 7.31 7.98
CA PHE A 148 12.13 7.34 8.00
C PHE A 148 11.61 8.75 8.28
N THR A 149 10.49 9.11 7.67
CA THR A 149 9.89 10.44 7.85
C THR A 149 8.39 10.37 8.05
N ASN A 150 7.86 11.40 8.71
CA ASN A 150 6.43 11.69 8.78
C ASN A 150 6.10 13.01 8.09
N ALA A 151 6.96 13.50 7.19
CA ALA A 151 6.80 14.81 6.53
C ALA A 151 5.47 14.94 5.78
N ASP A 152 4.90 13.84 5.29
CA ASP A 152 3.53 13.79 4.79
C ASP A 152 2.58 13.35 5.90
N GLN A 153 2.47 14.10 7.02
CA GLN A 153 1.37 13.85 7.96
C GLN A 153 0.08 14.02 7.16
N PRO A 154 -0.61 12.92 6.80
CA PRO A 154 -1.84 13.05 6.05
C PRO A 154 -2.84 13.69 6.99
N GLU A 155 -3.67 14.57 6.46
CA GLU A 155 -4.80 15.12 7.20
C GLU A 155 -5.57 13.95 7.81
N ARG A 156 -5.89 14.05 9.11
CA ARG A 156 -6.54 12.97 9.83
C ARG A 156 -7.94 12.79 9.27
N ILE A 157 -8.11 11.80 8.39
CA ILE A 157 -9.42 11.45 7.84
C ILE A 157 -10.31 11.00 9.01
N SER A 158 -11.44 11.68 9.21
CA SER A 158 -12.41 11.30 10.23
C SER A 158 -12.95 9.89 9.94
N PRO A 159 -13.16 9.03 10.97
CA PRO A 159 -13.79 7.73 10.78
C PRO A 159 -15.09 7.77 9.98
N ASP A 160 -15.86 8.87 10.08
CA ASP A 160 -17.14 9.06 9.39
C ASP A 160 -16.99 9.23 7.87
N GLU A 161 -15.79 9.61 7.40
CA GLU A 161 -15.47 9.76 5.97
C GLU A 161 -14.99 8.46 5.33
N ILE A 162 -14.81 7.41 6.14
CA ILE A 162 -14.36 6.09 5.73
C ILE A 162 -15.57 5.27 5.30
N SER A 163 -15.72 5.08 3.99
CA SER A 163 -16.70 4.13 3.47
C SER A 163 -16.09 2.74 3.37
N ILE A 164 -16.52 1.85 4.27
CA ILE A 164 -16.22 0.42 4.20
C ILE A 164 -17.15 -0.20 3.16
N ILE A 165 -16.58 -0.76 2.09
CA ILE A 165 -17.36 -1.57 1.15
C ILE A 165 -17.50 -2.97 1.77
N PRO A 166 -18.68 -3.39 2.26
CA PRO A 166 -18.83 -4.65 2.99
C PRO A 166 -18.51 -5.83 2.08
N SER A 167 -17.89 -6.87 2.64
CA SER A 167 -17.61 -8.14 1.95
C SER A 167 -18.86 -8.98 1.67
N ALA A 168 -20.05 -8.47 1.96
CA ALA A 168 -21.31 -9.22 2.16
C ALA A 168 -21.89 -9.91 0.92
N VAL A 169 -21.29 -9.79 -0.26
CA VAL A 169 -21.69 -10.63 -1.39
C VAL A 169 -20.82 -11.88 -1.36
N SER A 170 -21.48 -13.04 -1.18
CA SER A 170 -20.87 -14.35 -1.44
C SER A 170 -19.97 -14.25 -2.66
N ASN A 171 -18.68 -14.56 -2.48
CA ASN A 171 -17.66 -14.41 -3.51
C ASN A 171 -18.06 -15.07 -4.84
N GLN A 172 -19.01 -16.02 -4.82
CA GLN A 172 -19.55 -16.74 -5.96
C GLN A 172 -20.44 -15.88 -6.88
N ARG A 173 -21.46 -15.17 -6.34
CA ARG A 173 -22.35 -14.30 -7.14
C ARG A 173 -21.65 -13.05 -7.68
N PHE A 174 -20.67 -12.53 -6.95
CA PHE A 174 -19.89 -11.38 -7.42
C PHE A 174 -18.90 -11.80 -8.52
N ALA A 175 -18.30 -13.00 -8.43
CA ALA A 175 -17.42 -13.54 -9.47
C ALA A 175 -18.15 -13.76 -10.81
N GLU A 176 -19.38 -14.28 -10.78
CA GLU A 176 -20.22 -14.48 -11.98
C GLU A 176 -20.54 -13.13 -12.67
N ALA A 177 -20.83 -12.08 -11.90
CA ALA A 177 -21.04 -10.74 -12.45
C ALA A 177 -19.74 -10.12 -13.01
N CYS A 178 -18.58 -10.47 -12.44
CA CYS A 178 -17.27 -10.01 -12.87
C CYS A 178 -16.78 -10.61 -14.19
N GLU A 179 -17.21 -11.83 -14.54
CA GLU A 179 -16.85 -12.46 -15.82
C GLU A 179 -17.41 -11.70 -17.03
N SER A 180 -18.47 -10.91 -16.84
CA SER A 180 -19.02 -10.01 -17.86
C SER A 180 -18.23 -8.69 -18.04
N ILE A 181 -17.29 -8.40 -17.13
CA ILE A 181 -16.40 -7.25 -17.22
C ILE A 181 -15.11 -7.75 -17.85
N SER A 182 -15.02 -7.65 -19.19
CA SER A 182 -13.77 -7.92 -19.89
C SER A 182 -12.70 -6.98 -19.35
N PHE A 183 -11.77 -7.54 -18.56
CA PHE A 183 -10.58 -6.85 -18.14
C PHE A 183 -9.69 -6.70 -19.36
#